data_AF-A0A845B3P2-F1
#
_entry.id   AF-A0A845B3P2-F1
#
_cell.length_a   1.000
_cell.length_b   1.000
_cell.length_c   1.000
_cell.angle_alpha   90.00
_cell.angle_beta   90.00
_cell.angle_gamma   90.00
#
_symmetry.space_group_name_H-M   'P 1'
#
loop_
_entity.id
_entity.type
_entity.pdbx_description
1 polymer ?
#
loop_
_entity_poly.entity_id
_entity_poly.type
_entity_poly.pdbx_seq_one_letter_code
_entity_poly.pdbx_strand_id
1 'polypeptide(L)'
;MELNELPPKDGVQRAYCDDCSGALDLVFAHFHETVSGIEIDMNGVPMLECPKCGFRTLPDQTRFSIMRAHEIATKEGVPIFKSNRRKITESFDYTDVPFHYDPDDYYYYPGLVRPWNDGFLTPVFFNRTVLAKYDADPRYVIRFASPTYGDILAEGFTIPFGINRHGHLIMWLGDIAKLPKSEQYYLMSENRPSDHSLGSEFYDGQIECIFTDPTNEDQLFAARSDFLAAAFTRWGAKLAHLEDEVLNLAGTLSRPVHESAAQRHAVSDLLNKVHLESLDSTKLGQLLAQSGIEVAGTGTLKRLQALLESVDDDGQVHDLMSPFYVLYDFRVAYSHLGSLEGVDARMKSVTDRLNLDGSAELFDIYDRLVAEMTASYNALTALVQPTNEVESTSAV
;
A
#
# COMPACT_ATOMS: atom_id res chain seq x y z
N MET A 1 36.27 1.34 -13.61
CA MET A 1 36.15 0.42 -12.46
C MET A 1 37.26 -0.62 -12.50
N GLU A 2 37.60 -1.21 -11.36
CA GLU A 2 38.51 -2.36 -11.30
C GLU A 2 37.74 -3.68 -11.30
N LEU A 3 38.32 -4.73 -11.90
CA LEU A 3 37.68 -6.05 -12.03
C LEU A 3 37.33 -6.67 -10.66
N ASN A 4 38.09 -6.36 -9.61
CA ASN A 4 37.83 -6.83 -8.25
C ASN A 4 36.67 -6.10 -7.55
N GLU A 5 36.12 -5.04 -8.13
CA GLU A 5 34.95 -4.31 -7.62
C GLU A 5 33.62 -4.92 -8.13
N LEU A 6 33.68 -5.76 -9.18
CA LEU A 6 32.51 -6.37 -9.81
C LEU A 6 31.91 -7.55 -9.04
N PRO A 7 32.67 -8.46 -8.42
CA PRO A 7 32.09 -9.53 -7.63
C PRO A 7 31.18 -8.96 -6.53
N PRO A 8 30.05 -9.64 -6.22
CA PRO A 8 29.22 -9.26 -5.09
C PRO A 8 30.08 -9.18 -3.83
N LYS A 9 30.02 -8.06 -3.12
CA LYS A 9 30.64 -7.93 -1.79
C LYS A 9 29.84 -8.77 -0.80
N ASP A 10 30.45 -9.15 0.33
CA ASP A 10 29.82 -10.02 1.34
C ASP A 10 28.36 -9.62 1.64
N GLY A 11 27.43 -10.54 1.40
CA GLY A 11 25.99 -10.32 1.54
C GLY A 11 25.19 -10.76 0.30
N VAL A 12 23.88 -10.93 0.48
CA VAL A 12 22.95 -11.18 -0.64
C VAL A 12 22.54 -9.82 -1.21
N GLN A 13 22.60 -9.65 -2.53
CA GLN A 13 22.07 -8.45 -3.17
C GLN A 13 20.58 -8.30 -2.82
N ARG A 14 20.17 -7.10 -2.44
CA ARG A 14 18.78 -6.79 -2.08
C ARG A 14 18.13 -5.93 -3.17
N ALA A 15 16.80 -5.91 -3.16
CA ALA A 15 16.00 -5.10 -4.08
C ALA A 15 15.79 -3.65 -3.60
N TYR A 16 16.68 -3.09 -2.78
CA TYR A 16 16.55 -1.74 -2.23
C TYR A 16 17.79 -0.89 -2.47
N CYS A 17 17.57 0.40 -2.63
CA CYS A 17 18.58 1.41 -2.82
C CYS A 17 19.43 1.61 -1.55
N ASP A 18 20.74 1.57 -1.71
CA ASP A 18 21.69 1.82 -0.62
C ASP A 18 21.64 3.27 -0.09
N ASP A 19 21.20 4.22 -0.91
CA ASP A 19 21.16 5.65 -0.55
C ASP A 19 19.88 6.07 0.19
N CYS A 20 18.72 5.53 -0.20
CA CYS A 20 17.42 6.00 0.29
C CYS A 20 16.45 4.90 0.72
N SER A 21 16.88 3.64 0.66
CA SER A 21 16.10 2.44 1.00
C SER A 21 14.84 2.22 0.16
N GLY A 22 14.64 3.02 -0.91
CA GLY A 22 13.54 2.81 -1.85
C GLY A 22 13.75 1.53 -2.66
N ALA A 23 12.66 0.84 -3.00
CA ALA A 23 12.71 -0.34 -3.85
C ALA A 23 13.31 -0.02 -5.22
N LEU A 24 14.04 -0.98 -5.80
CA LEU A 24 14.67 -0.88 -7.10
C LEU A 24 13.80 -1.55 -8.18
N ASP A 25 13.85 -1.01 -9.39
CA ASP A 25 13.26 -1.64 -10.57
C ASP A 25 14.32 -2.19 -11.49
N LEU A 26 13.95 -3.24 -12.21
CA LEU A 26 14.79 -3.73 -13.29
C LEU A 26 14.59 -2.85 -14.53
N VAL A 27 15.68 -2.28 -15.03
CA VAL A 27 15.71 -1.46 -16.24
C VAL A 27 16.76 -1.98 -17.21
N PHE A 28 16.60 -1.70 -18.50
CA PHE A 28 17.56 -2.11 -19.53
C PHE A 28 18.29 -0.89 -20.08
N ALA A 29 19.58 -0.78 -19.80
CA ALA A 29 20.37 0.41 -20.09
C ALA A 29 21.64 0.10 -20.87
N HIS A 30 22.26 1.15 -21.41
CA HIS A 30 23.59 1.07 -22.00
C HIS A 30 24.64 1.07 -20.89
N PHE A 31 25.53 0.08 -20.90
CA PHE A 31 26.70 0.02 -20.03
C PHE A 31 27.94 0.34 -20.86
N HIS A 32 28.67 1.39 -20.48
CA HIS A 32 29.89 1.80 -21.16
C HIS A 32 30.92 2.27 -20.14
N GLU A 33 31.86 1.37 -19.80
CA GLU A 33 32.91 1.66 -18.83
C GLU A 33 34.22 0.97 -19.18
N THR A 34 35.33 1.54 -18.69
CA THR A 34 36.63 0.87 -18.68
C THR A 34 36.76 0.01 -17.42
N VAL A 35 36.95 -1.29 -17.61
CA VAL A 35 37.13 -2.30 -16.56
C VAL A 35 38.57 -2.83 -16.64
N SER A 36 39.41 -2.49 -15.66
CA SER A 36 40.83 -2.90 -15.60
C SER A 36 41.58 -2.79 -16.94
N GLY A 37 41.38 -1.67 -17.65
CA GLY A 37 42.05 -1.35 -18.91
C GLY A 37 41.35 -1.84 -20.20
N ILE A 38 40.23 -2.55 -20.09
CA ILE A 38 39.40 -2.96 -21.24
C ILE A 38 38.13 -2.11 -21.28
N GLU A 39 37.82 -1.50 -22.41
CA GLU A 39 36.55 -0.80 -22.64
C GLU A 39 35.44 -1.84 -22.88
N ILE A 40 34.41 -1.83 -22.03
CA ILE A 40 33.24 -2.70 -22.16
C ILE A 40 32.03 -1.85 -22.53
N ASP A 41 31.47 -2.12 -23.69
CA ASP A 41 30.37 -1.39 -24.32
C ASP A 41 29.23 -2.36 -24.63
N MET A 42 28.20 -2.37 -23.80
CA MET A 42 27.10 -3.34 -23.86
C MET A 42 25.74 -2.63 -23.86
N ASN A 43 24.94 -2.83 -24.90
CA ASN A 43 23.60 -2.23 -25.00
C ASN A 43 22.52 -3.12 -24.39
N GLY A 44 21.55 -2.48 -23.72
CA GLY A 44 20.34 -3.12 -23.20
C GLY A 44 20.59 -4.01 -21.99
N VAL A 45 21.67 -3.80 -21.25
CA VAL A 45 22.07 -4.59 -20.08
C VAL A 45 21.08 -4.38 -18.93
N PRO A 46 20.68 -5.43 -18.19
CA PRO A 46 19.78 -5.28 -17.07
C PRO A 46 20.49 -4.60 -15.90
N MET A 47 19.87 -3.59 -15.33
CA MET A 47 20.34 -2.79 -14.20
C MET A 47 19.21 -2.62 -13.20
N LEU A 48 19.54 -2.40 -11.94
CA LEU A 48 18.58 -2.01 -10.92
C LEU A 48 18.62 -0.50 -10.74
N GLU A 49 17.49 0.18 -10.87
CA GLU A 49 17.36 1.63 -10.72
C GLU A 49 16.39 1.98 -9.60
N CYS A 50 16.77 2.93 -8.74
CA CYS A 50 15.87 3.49 -7.77
C CYS A 50 15.03 4.61 -8.42
N PRO A 51 13.70 4.48 -8.51
CA PRO A 51 12.84 5.52 -9.08
C PRO A 51 12.84 6.81 -8.23
N LYS A 52 13.20 6.71 -6.94
CA LYS A 52 13.14 7.82 -5.98
C LYS A 52 14.33 8.77 -6.09
N CYS A 53 15.54 8.23 -6.24
CA CYS A 53 16.78 9.03 -6.27
C CYS A 53 17.62 8.85 -7.55
N GLY A 54 17.23 7.94 -8.45
CA GLY A 54 17.97 7.65 -9.68
C GLY A 54 19.24 6.82 -9.48
N PHE A 55 19.51 6.33 -8.27
CA PHE A 55 20.63 5.44 -7.99
C PHE A 55 20.54 4.19 -8.88
N ARG A 56 21.67 3.79 -9.48
CA ARG A 56 21.76 2.59 -10.31
C ARG A 56 22.81 1.63 -9.78
N THR A 57 22.49 0.34 -9.82
CA THR A 57 23.43 -0.73 -9.51
C THR A 57 23.25 -1.91 -10.45
N LEU A 58 24.28 -2.75 -10.55
CA LEU A 58 24.26 -3.92 -11.42
C LEU A 58 23.69 -5.12 -10.65
N PRO A 59 22.71 -5.87 -11.20
CA PRO A 59 22.39 -7.21 -10.73
C PRO A 59 23.62 -8.13 -10.71
N ASP A 60 23.62 -9.14 -9.85
CA ASP A 60 24.71 -10.13 -9.77
C ASP A 60 24.98 -10.82 -11.12
N GLN A 61 23.93 -11.24 -11.84
CA GLN A 61 24.08 -11.84 -13.17
C GLN A 61 24.68 -10.87 -14.21
N THR A 62 24.36 -9.58 -14.09
CA THR A 62 24.97 -8.55 -14.94
C THR A 62 26.44 -8.38 -14.62
N ARG A 63 26.83 -8.37 -13.33
CA ARG A 63 28.24 -8.32 -12.89
C ARG A 63 29.03 -9.49 -13.48
N PHE A 64 28.50 -10.71 -13.38
CA PHE A 64 29.15 -11.89 -13.98
C PHE A 64 29.26 -11.81 -15.51
N SER A 65 28.26 -11.25 -16.18
CA SER A 65 28.29 -11.03 -17.63
C SER A 65 29.41 -10.06 -18.04
N ILE A 66 29.62 -8.98 -17.27
CA ILE A 66 30.71 -8.02 -17.50
C ILE A 66 32.06 -8.66 -17.21
N MET A 67 32.20 -9.44 -16.12
CA MET A 67 33.43 -10.19 -15.83
C MET A 67 33.76 -11.18 -16.96
N ARG A 68 32.76 -11.84 -17.53
CA ARG A 68 32.94 -12.75 -18.66
C ARG A 68 33.34 -12.02 -19.93
N ALA A 69 32.75 -10.86 -20.21
CA ALA A 69 33.14 -10.00 -21.32
C ALA A 69 34.61 -9.57 -21.21
N HIS A 70 35.03 -9.14 -20.01
CA HIS A 70 36.43 -8.81 -19.71
C HIS A 70 37.36 -10.00 -19.96
N GLU A 71 37.00 -11.20 -19.46
CA GLU A 71 37.78 -12.42 -19.65
C GLU A 71 37.96 -12.77 -21.13
N ILE A 72 36.90 -12.65 -21.94
CA ILE A 72 36.93 -12.89 -23.39
C ILE A 72 37.89 -11.90 -24.05
N ALA A 73 37.72 -10.60 -23.82
CA ALA A 73 38.55 -9.57 -24.43
C ALA A 73 40.03 -9.70 -24.05
N THR A 74 40.31 -10.05 -22.79
CA THR A 74 41.68 -10.33 -22.31
C THR A 74 42.30 -11.50 -23.07
N LYS A 75 41.56 -12.60 -23.23
CA LYS A 75 42.06 -13.80 -23.95
C LYS A 75 42.28 -13.54 -25.43
N GLU A 76 41.46 -12.70 -26.04
CA GLU A 76 41.57 -12.31 -27.46
C GLU A 76 42.59 -11.19 -27.69
N GLY A 77 43.08 -10.54 -26.63
CA GLY A 77 44.02 -9.43 -26.72
C GLY A 77 43.42 -8.16 -27.32
N VAL A 78 42.09 -7.99 -27.22
CA VAL A 78 41.39 -6.81 -27.76
C VAL A 78 41.12 -5.78 -26.65
N PRO A 79 41.32 -4.48 -26.93
CA PRO A 79 41.14 -3.43 -25.92
C PRO A 79 39.68 -3.04 -25.68
N ILE A 80 38.76 -3.48 -26.55
CA ILE A 80 37.35 -3.11 -26.51
C ILE A 80 36.49 -4.35 -26.72
N PHE A 81 35.53 -4.57 -25.83
CA PHE A 81 34.45 -5.55 -25.99
C PHE A 81 33.14 -4.83 -26.29
N LYS A 82 32.50 -5.17 -27.41
CA LYS A 82 31.16 -4.64 -27.75
C LYS A 82 30.14 -5.75 -27.83
N SER A 83 28.97 -5.56 -27.24
CA SER A 83 27.85 -6.49 -27.44
C SER A 83 26.49 -5.83 -27.33
N ASN A 84 25.48 -6.48 -27.92
CA ASN A 84 24.09 -6.16 -27.66
C ASN A 84 23.50 -7.33 -26.87
N ARG A 85 22.81 -7.02 -25.78
CA ARG A 85 22.12 -8.04 -24.99
C ARG A 85 21.11 -8.77 -25.87
N ARG A 86 21.03 -10.10 -25.70
CA ARG A 86 19.93 -10.91 -26.22
C ARG A 86 18.93 -11.15 -25.09
N LYS A 87 17.67 -10.83 -25.35
CA LYS A 87 16.58 -11.07 -24.40
C LYS A 87 16.46 -12.57 -24.09
N ILE A 88 16.24 -12.93 -22.83
CA ILE A 88 15.94 -14.31 -22.43
C ILE A 88 14.51 -14.63 -22.87
N THR A 89 14.33 -15.73 -23.59
CA THR A 89 13.03 -16.16 -24.14
C THR A 89 12.63 -17.54 -23.61
N GLU A 90 13.18 -17.93 -22.47
CA GLU A 90 12.88 -19.20 -21.83
C GLU A 90 11.41 -19.27 -21.41
N SER A 91 10.80 -20.43 -21.60
CA SER A 91 9.51 -20.77 -21.01
C SER A 91 9.76 -21.75 -19.88
N PHE A 92 9.20 -21.49 -18.71
CA PHE A 92 9.37 -22.36 -17.55
C PHE A 92 8.34 -23.49 -17.47
N ASP A 93 7.39 -23.55 -18.42
CA ASP A 93 6.44 -24.65 -18.64
C ASP A 93 5.66 -25.14 -17.39
N TYR A 94 5.42 -24.24 -16.42
CA TYR A 94 4.63 -24.55 -15.22
C TYR A 94 3.16 -24.83 -15.52
N THR A 95 2.63 -24.29 -16.62
CA THR A 95 1.25 -24.52 -17.04
C THR A 95 1.11 -24.37 -18.55
N ASP A 96 0.15 -25.09 -19.14
CA ASP A 96 -0.22 -24.97 -20.55
C ASP A 96 -0.97 -23.67 -20.90
N VAL A 97 -1.33 -22.84 -19.90
CA VAL A 97 -1.95 -21.54 -20.13
C VAL A 97 -0.86 -20.52 -20.47
N PRO A 98 -0.93 -19.82 -21.62
CA PRO A 98 0.21 -19.10 -22.19
C PRO A 98 0.38 -17.70 -21.58
N PHE A 99 0.70 -17.60 -20.28
CA PHE A 99 0.96 -16.33 -19.62
C PHE A 99 2.13 -15.57 -20.23
N HIS A 100 1.95 -14.26 -20.40
CA HIS A 100 2.99 -13.28 -20.62
C HIS A 100 3.71 -12.99 -19.30
N TYR A 101 5.00 -13.34 -19.26
CA TYR A 101 5.94 -12.98 -18.22
C TYR A 101 7.31 -12.70 -18.86
N ASP A 102 8.19 -12.04 -18.12
CA ASP A 102 9.56 -11.80 -18.57
C ASP A 102 10.54 -12.65 -17.76
N PRO A 103 11.24 -13.63 -18.38
CA PRO A 103 12.26 -14.39 -17.68
C PRO A 103 13.39 -13.52 -17.11
N ASP A 104 13.58 -12.31 -17.64
CA ASP A 104 14.58 -11.39 -17.10
C ASP A 104 14.29 -10.97 -15.66
N ASP A 105 13.01 -10.88 -15.28
CA ASP A 105 12.66 -10.60 -13.89
C ASP A 105 13.18 -11.71 -12.98
N TYR A 106 12.94 -12.97 -13.35
CA TYR A 106 13.42 -14.12 -12.58
C TYR A 106 14.95 -14.15 -12.44
N TYR A 107 15.67 -13.88 -13.52
CA TYR A 107 17.13 -14.01 -13.54
C TYR A 107 17.89 -12.81 -12.95
N TYR A 108 17.35 -11.60 -13.09
CA TYR A 108 18.06 -10.37 -12.73
C TYR A 108 17.47 -9.65 -11.52
N TYR A 109 16.22 -9.90 -11.15
CA TYR A 109 15.68 -9.33 -9.91
C TYR A 109 16.21 -10.12 -8.70
N PRO A 110 16.70 -9.43 -7.65
CA PRO A 110 17.29 -10.11 -6.50
C PRO A 110 16.35 -11.13 -5.86
N GLY A 111 16.93 -12.22 -5.33
CA GLY A 111 16.19 -13.18 -4.50
C GLY A 111 15.19 -14.08 -5.21
N LEU A 112 15.00 -14.00 -6.54
CA LEU A 112 14.03 -14.84 -7.27
C LEU A 112 14.61 -16.18 -7.76
N VAL A 113 15.88 -16.20 -8.18
CA VAL A 113 16.55 -17.45 -8.60
C VAL A 113 16.68 -18.41 -7.42
N ARG A 114 16.42 -19.70 -7.68
CA ARG A 114 16.49 -20.78 -6.68
C ARG A 114 17.24 -21.97 -7.28
N PRO A 115 17.93 -22.80 -6.48
CA PRO A 115 18.54 -24.05 -6.95
C PRO A 115 17.54 -25.16 -7.31
N TRP A 116 16.25 -24.93 -7.09
CA TRP A 116 15.15 -25.85 -7.33
C TRP A 116 13.94 -25.07 -7.83
N ASN A 117 13.04 -25.75 -8.54
CA ASN A 117 11.85 -25.16 -9.15
C ASN A 117 12.20 -23.90 -9.96
N ASP A 118 13.06 -24.08 -10.97
CA ASP A 118 13.52 -23.01 -11.84
C ASP A 118 12.32 -22.28 -12.45
N GLY A 119 12.31 -20.95 -12.34
CA GLY A 119 11.21 -20.10 -12.80
C GLY A 119 9.96 -20.04 -11.92
N PHE A 120 9.92 -20.74 -10.77
CA PHE A 120 8.72 -20.75 -9.91
C PHE A 120 8.33 -19.34 -9.45
N LEU A 121 9.31 -18.57 -9.01
CA LEU A 121 9.17 -17.18 -8.55
C LEU A 121 9.20 -16.17 -9.70
N THR A 122 8.94 -16.59 -10.93
CA THR A 122 8.79 -15.64 -12.03
C THR A 122 7.53 -14.82 -11.78
N PRO A 123 7.64 -13.48 -11.67
CA PRO A 123 6.48 -12.64 -11.46
C PRO A 123 5.62 -12.60 -12.72
N VAL A 124 4.31 -12.74 -12.53
CA VAL A 124 3.32 -12.54 -13.58
C VAL A 124 2.46 -11.35 -13.18
N PHE A 125 2.32 -10.42 -14.11
CA PHE A 125 1.65 -9.15 -13.88
C PHE A 125 0.24 -9.18 -14.44
N PHE A 126 -0.69 -8.54 -13.73
CA PHE A 126 -2.08 -8.43 -14.12
C PHE A 126 -2.63 -7.03 -13.86
N ASN A 127 -3.72 -6.71 -14.55
CA ASN A 127 -4.55 -5.56 -14.19
C ASN A 127 -5.15 -5.73 -12.79
N ARG A 128 -5.31 -4.63 -12.04
CA ARG A 128 -5.98 -4.66 -10.73
C ARG A 128 -7.45 -5.10 -10.81
N THR A 129 -8.08 -4.97 -11.97
CA THR A 129 -9.44 -5.44 -12.29
C THR A 129 -9.64 -6.94 -12.01
N VAL A 130 -8.57 -7.73 -11.93
CA VAL A 130 -8.60 -9.11 -11.43
C VAL A 130 -9.35 -9.22 -10.10
N LEU A 131 -9.11 -8.28 -9.19
CA LEU A 131 -9.73 -8.29 -7.88
C LEU A 131 -11.24 -8.02 -7.94
N ALA A 132 -11.74 -7.31 -8.96
CA ALA A 132 -13.16 -7.02 -9.09
C ALA A 132 -14.01 -8.29 -9.26
N LYS A 133 -13.52 -9.30 -10.01
CA LYS A 133 -14.22 -10.59 -10.12
C LYS A 133 -14.28 -11.30 -8.77
N TYR A 134 -13.14 -11.38 -8.08
CA TYR A 134 -13.05 -12.10 -6.81
C TYR A 134 -13.84 -11.39 -5.69
N ASP A 135 -13.93 -10.07 -5.74
CA ASP A 135 -14.74 -9.27 -4.81
C ASP A 135 -16.25 -9.44 -5.06
N ALA A 136 -16.66 -9.58 -6.33
CA ALA A 136 -18.06 -9.66 -6.71
C ALA A 136 -18.70 -11.04 -6.47
N ASP A 137 -17.91 -12.11 -6.35
CA ASP A 137 -18.41 -13.48 -6.20
C ASP A 137 -18.16 -14.00 -4.77
N PRO A 138 -19.22 -14.32 -4.01
CA PRO A 138 -19.13 -14.68 -2.60
C PRO A 138 -18.40 -16.01 -2.33
N ARG A 139 -18.06 -16.77 -3.38
CA ARG A 139 -17.22 -17.97 -3.26
C ARG A 139 -15.76 -17.64 -2.97
N TYR A 140 -15.36 -16.40 -3.21
CA TYR A 140 -14.02 -15.91 -2.96
C TYR A 140 -14.01 -14.96 -1.78
N VAL A 141 -12.86 -14.90 -1.10
CA VAL A 141 -12.57 -13.91 -0.08
C VAL A 141 -11.24 -13.28 -0.41
N ILE A 142 -11.20 -11.96 -0.52
CA ILE A 142 -9.96 -11.19 -0.61
C ILE A 142 -9.58 -10.77 0.79
N ARG A 143 -8.35 -11.05 1.22
CA ARG A 143 -7.82 -10.61 2.51
C ARG A 143 -6.50 -9.91 2.31
N PHE A 144 -6.39 -8.68 2.82
CA PHE A 144 -5.12 -7.98 2.90
C PHE A 144 -4.42 -8.33 4.20
N ALA A 145 -3.13 -8.65 4.12
CA ALA A 145 -2.23 -8.73 5.27
C ALA A 145 -1.53 -7.38 5.51
N SER A 146 -1.41 -6.57 4.44
CA SER A 146 -0.84 -5.23 4.45
C SER A 146 -1.42 -4.41 3.29
N PRO A 147 -1.15 -3.09 3.18
CA PRO A 147 -1.65 -2.25 2.09
C PRO A 147 -1.44 -2.78 0.67
N THR A 148 -0.34 -3.50 0.43
CA THR A 148 0.08 -4.01 -0.90
C THR A 148 0.25 -5.53 -0.98
N TYR A 149 -0.01 -6.28 0.10
CA TYR A 149 0.05 -7.75 0.13
C TYR A 149 -1.27 -8.34 0.64
N GLY A 150 -1.84 -9.27 -0.12
CA GLY A 150 -2.99 -10.06 0.32
C GLY A 150 -3.06 -11.45 -0.29
N ASP A 151 -4.16 -12.13 0.00
CA ASP A 151 -4.51 -13.46 -0.49
C ASP A 151 -5.92 -13.45 -1.08
N ILE A 152 -6.11 -14.24 -2.14
CA ILE A 152 -7.43 -14.64 -2.63
C ILE A 152 -7.68 -16.07 -2.15
N LEU A 153 -8.74 -16.26 -1.37
CA LEU A 153 -9.15 -17.54 -0.82
C LEU A 153 -10.40 -18.04 -1.54
N ALA A 154 -10.43 -19.33 -1.85
CA ALA A 154 -11.59 -20.03 -2.37
C ALA A 154 -11.64 -21.46 -1.81
N GLU A 155 -12.73 -22.18 -2.08
CA GLU A 155 -12.75 -23.62 -1.80
C GLU A 155 -11.66 -24.33 -2.62
N GLY A 156 -10.68 -24.90 -1.92
CA GLY A 156 -9.63 -25.71 -2.53
C GLY A 156 -8.37 -24.96 -2.98
N PHE A 157 -8.30 -23.64 -2.86
CA PHE A 157 -7.05 -22.91 -3.09
C PHE A 157 -6.93 -21.61 -2.30
N THR A 158 -5.69 -21.18 -2.13
CA THR A 158 -5.32 -19.83 -1.69
C THR A 158 -4.16 -19.39 -2.57
N ILE A 159 -4.24 -18.18 -3.09
CA ILE A 159 -3.16 -17.59 -3.89
C ILE A 159 -2.78 -16.21 -3.33
N PRO A 160 -1.50 -16.02 -2.96
CA PRO A 160 -1.02 -14.72 -2.54
C PRO A 160 -0.85 -13.79 -3.74
N PHE A 161 -1.02 -12.50 -3.52
CA PHE A 161 -0.83 -11.46 -4.52
C PHE A 161 -0.18 -10.22 -3.92
N GLY A 162 0.62 -9.53 -4.74
CA GLY A 162 1.14 -8.20 -4.46
C GLY A 162 0.50 -7.13 -5.32
N ILE A 163 0.58 -5.87 -4.89
CA ILE A 163 0.29 -4.69 -5.71
C ILE A 163 1.56 -3.84 -5.77
N ASN A 164 2.11 -3.64 -6.96
CA ASN A 164 3.29 -2.79 -7.10
C ASN A 164 2.92 -1.31 -7.13
N ARG A 165 3.94 -0.45 -7.17
CA ARG A 165 3.76 1.01 -7.19
C ARG A 165 3.06 1.57 -8.43
N HIS A 166 2.91 0.78 -9.51
CA HIS A 166 2.11 1.16 -10.68
C HIS A 166 0.67 0.65 -10.57
N GLY A 167 0.29 0.02 -9.45
CA GLY A 167 -1.04 -0.53 -9.22
C GLY A 167 -1.29 -1.87 -9.92
N HIS A 168 -0.27 -2.51 -10.48
CA HIS A 168 -0.41 -3.83 -11.09
C HIS A 168 -0.38 -4.93 -10.05
N LEU A 169 -1.20 -5.95 -10.27
CA LEU A 169 -1.23 -7.14 -9.43
C LEU A 169 -0.09 -8.07 -9.83
N ILE A 170 0.61 -8.63 -8.85
CA ILE A 170 1.71 -9.58 -9.06
C ILE A 170 1.36 -10.90 -8.38
N MET A 171 1.58 -12.01 -9.07
CA MET A 171 1.54 -13.36 -8.50
C MET A 171 2.72 -14.16 -9.05
N TRP A 172 3.16 -15.19 -8.31
CA TRP A 172 4.19 -16.10 -8.81
C TRP A 172 3.64 -17.09 -9.82
N LEU A 173 4.37 -17.30 -10.91
CA LEU A 173 4.01 -18.26 -11.97
C LEU A 173 3.75 -19.66 -11.40
N GLY A 174 4.60 -20.11 -10.47
CA GLY A 174 4.47 -21.42 -9.84
C GLY A 174 3.23 -21.57 -8.96
N ASP A 175 2.71 -20.48 -8.38
CA ASP A 175 1.46 -20.52 -7.60
C ASP A 175 0.24 -20.45 -8.50
N ILE A 176 0.28 -19.64 -9.57
CA ILE A 176 -0.77 -19.61 -10.60
C ILE A 176 -0.97 -21.01 -11.20
N ALA A 177 0.10 -21.74 -11.45
CA ALA A 177 0.05 -23.08 -12.03
C ALA A 177 -0.72 -24.11 -11.19
N LYS A 178 -0.84 -23.87 -9.87
CA LYS A 178 -1.59 -24.73 -8.95
C LYS A 178 -3.09 -24.45 -8.95
N LEU A 179 -3.51 -23.32 -9.52
CA LEU A 179 -4.93 -22.95 -9.57
C LEU A 179 -5.74 -23.86 -10.50
N PRO A 180 -7.06 -23.97 -10.31
CA PRO A 180 -7.94 -24.59 -11.32
C PRO A 180 -7.77 -23.91 -12.68
N LYS A 181 -7.86 -24.68 -13.78
CA LYS A 181 -7.66 -24.15 -15.14
C LYS A 181 -8.61 -23.00 -15.50
N SER A 182 -9.85 -22.99 -14.95
CA SER A 182 -10.78 -21.87 -15.12
C SER A 182 -10.21 -20.55 -14.58
N GLU A 183 -9.56 -20.61 -13.41
CA GLU A 183 -8.96 -19.44 -12.76
C GLU A 183 -7.73 -18.98 -13.52
N GLN A 184 -6.91 -19.93 -14.00
CA GLN A 184 -5.76 -19.60 -14.84
C GLN A 184 -6.18 -18.90 -16.15
N TYR A 185 -7.22 -19.37 -16.84
CA TYR A 185 -7.72 -18.70 -18.04
C TYR A 185 -8.30 -17.31 -17.75
N TYR A 186 -8.94 -17.12 -16.60
CA TYR A 186 -9.39 -15.80 -16.18
C TYR A 186 -8.21 -14.86 -15.95
N LEU A 187 -7.22 -15.29 -15.16
CA LEU A 187 -6.00 -14.50 -14.92
C LEU A 187 -5.31 -14.17 -16.24
N MET A 188 -5.24 -15.11 -17.18
CA MET A 188 -4.66 -14.89 -18.50
C MET A 188 -5.37 -13.78 -19.28
N SER A 189 -6.69 -13.61 -19.10
CA SER A 189 -7.44 -12.53 -19.77
C SER A 189 -7.09 -11.13 -19.25
N GLU A 190 -6.55 -11.03 -18.03
CA GLU A 190 -6.11 -9.79 -17.38
C GLU A 190 -4.58 -9.66 -17.32
N ASN A 191 -3.86 -10.64 -17.86
CA ASN A 191 -2.41 -10.69 -17.86
C ASN A 191 -1.82 -9.62 -18.78
N ARG A 192 -0.71 -9.03 -18.33
CA ARG A 192 -0.04 -7.94 -19.03
C ARG A 192 1.47 -8.14 -19.02
N PRO A 193 2.20 -7.48 -19.94
CA PRO A 193 3.66 -7.48 -19.91
C PRO A 193 4.18 -6.97 -18.57
N SER A 194 5.33 -7.52 -18.15
CA SER A 194 6.05 -7.03 -16.98
C SER A 194 6.38 -5.54 -17.13
N ASP A 195 6.20 -4.80 -16.05
CA ASP A 195 6.70 -3.44 -15.89
C ASP A 195 8.01 -3.38 -15.11
N HIS A 196 8.56 -4.56 -14.77
CA HIS A 196 9.83 -4.75 -14.09
C HIS A 196 9.90 -4.11 -12.68
N SER A 197 8.75 -3.84 -12.06
CA SER A 197 8.64 -3.26 -10.73
C SER A 197 7.98 -4.23 -9.75
N LEU A 198 8.77 -4.78 -8.83
CA LEU A 198 8.30 -5.75 -7.83
C LEU A 198 8.24 -5.21 -6.40
N GLY A 199 8.85 -4.05 -6.16
CA GLY A 199 8.86 -3.40 -4.84
C GLY A 199 7.46 -3.26 -4.27
N SER A 200 7.17 -4.07 -3.24
CA SER A 200 5.86 -4.19 -2.58
C SER A 200 6.02 -5.04 -1.33
N GLU A 201 5.08 -4.93 -0.39
CA GLU A 201 5.10 -5.74 0.83
C GLU A 201 4.94 -7.25 0.56
N PHE A 202 4.45 -7.61 -0.63
CA PHE A 202 4.39 -8.99 -1.11
C PHE A 202 5.79 -9.54 -1.37
N TYR A 203 6.64 -8.78 -2.06
CA TYR A 203 8.05 -9.15 -2.24
C TYR A 203 8.78 -9.13 -0.88
N ASP A 204 8.53 -8.11 -0.06
CA ASP A 204 9.15 -7.96 1.26
C ASP A 204 8.83 -9.16 2.17
N GLY A 205 7.56 -9.57 2.22
CA GLY A 205 7.10 -10.69 3.04
C GLY A 205 7.59 -12.04 2.53
N GLN A 206 7.59 -12.27 1.21
CA GLN A 206 7.88 -13.60 0.66
C GLN A 206 9.34 -13.84 0.29
N ILE A 207 10.10 -12.79 -0.01
CA ILE A 207 11.51 -12.88 -0.43
C ILE A 207 12.45 -12.33 0.64
N GLU A 208 12.14 -11.16 1.19
CA GLU A 208 13.01 -10.50 2.19
C GLU A 208 12.70 -10.93 3.64
N CYS A 209 11.64 -11.72 3.84
CA CYS A 209 11.18 -12.20 5.14
C CYS A 209 10.91 -11.05 6.14
N ILE A 210 10.38 -9.94 5.64
CA ILE A 210 10.01 -8.78 6.45
C ILE A 210 8.56 -8.96 6.91
N PHE A 211 8.33 -8.87 8.22
CA PHE A 211 6.98 -8.84 8.76
C PHE A 211 6.31 -7.53 8.37
N THR A 212 5.10 -7.60 7.82
CA THR A 212 4.34 -6.43 7.44
C THR A 212 3.75 -5.74 8.67
N ASP A 213 3.68 -4.41 8.60
CA ASP A 213 2.93 -3.65 9.59
C ASP A 213 1.41 -3.96 9.49
N PRO A 214 0.63 -3.68 10.55
CA PRO A 214 -0.82 -3.80 10.49
C PRO A 214 -1.41 -2.96 9.36
N THR A 215 -2.57 -3.38 8.85
CA THR A 215 -3.29 -2.63 7.81
C THR A 215 -3.64 -1.21 8.26
N ASN A 216 -3.87 -0.30 7.31
CA ASN A 216 -4.25 1.08 7.63
C ASN A 216 -5.56 1.13 8.43
N GLU A 217 -6.46 0.18 8.18
CA GLU A 217 -7.72 -0.03 8.88
C GLU A 217 -7.50 -0.45 10.34
N ASP A 218 -6.61 -1.41 10.58
CA ASP A 218 -6.25 -1.84 11.94
C ASP A 218 -5.63 -0.68 12.73
N GLN A 219 -4.75 0.10 12.10
CA GLN A 219 -4.15 1.30 12.70
C GLN A 219 -5.21 2.35 13.03
N LEU A 220 -6.17 2.59 12.13
CA LEU A 220 -7.30 3.51 12.35
C LEU A 220 -8.19 3.05 13.51
N PHE A 221 -8.49 1.76 13.62
CA PHE A 221 -9.27 1.21 14.73
C PHE A 221 -8.54 1.29 16.07
N ALA A 222 -7.23 1.04 16.08
CA ALA A 222 -6.39 1.24 17.25
C ALA A 222 -6.42 2.71 17.71
N ALA A 223 -6.15 3.64 16.80
CA ALA A 223 -6.17 5.08 17.09
C ALA A 223 -7.54 5.56 17.61
N ARG A 224 -8.64 5.09 17.02
CA ARG A 224 -10.00 5.37 17.52
C ARG A 224 -10.18 4.85 18.96
N SER A 225 -9.70 3.65 19.25
CA SER A 225 -9.85 3.02 20.57
C SER A 225 -9.07 3.79 21.63
N ASP A 226 -7.84 4.20 21.31
CA ASP A 226 -7.00 5.01 22.19
C ASP A 226 -7.64 6.38 22.47
N PHE A 227 -8.19 7.03 21.44
CA PHE A 227 -8.93 8.28 21.60
C PHE A 227 -10.13 8.11 22.54
N LEU A 228 -10.94 7.07 22.36
CA LEU A 228 -12.11 6.82 23.21
C LEU A 228 -11.73 6.50 24.65
N ALA A 229 -10.63 5.78 24.86
CA ALA A 229 -10.10 5.50 26.19
C ALA A 229 -9.60 6.77 26.89
N ALA A 230 -8.89 7.63 26.16
CA ALA A 230 -8.40 8.91 26.67
C ALA A 230 -9.58 9.87 26.99
N ALA A 231 -10.56 9.94 26.09
CA ALA A 231 -11.81 10.66 26.30
C ALA A 231 -12.57 10.18 27.56
N PHE A 232 -12.68 8.86 27.74
CA PHE A 232 -13.29 8.28 28.93
C PHE A 232 -12.53 8.68 30.21
N THR A 233 -11.20 8.66 30.15
CA THR A 233 -10.35 9.09 31.28
C THR A 233 -10.57 10.57 31.62
N ARG A 234 -10.72 11.43 30.61
CA ARG A 234 -10.89 12.88 30.78
C ARG A 234 -12.28 13.27 31.31
N TRP A 235 -13.33 12.71 30.72
CA TRP A 235 -14.72 13.13 30.98
C TRP A 235 -15.53 12.15 31.82
N GLY A 236 -14.99 10.97 32.14
CA GLY A 236 -15.69 9.94 32.92
C GLY A 236 -16.91 9.35 32.21
N ALA A 237 -16.99 9.49 30.89
CA ALA A 237 -18.15 9.13 30.08
C ALA A 237 -17.72 8.43 28.78
N LYS A 238 -18.39 7.32 28.46
CA LYS A 238 -18.21 6.64 27.18
C LYS A 238 -18.81 7.51 26.07
N LEU A 239 -17.98 7.95 25.12
CA LEU A 239 -18.42 8.74 23.97
C LEU A 239 -18.93 7.90 22.80
N ALA A 240 -18.77 6.58 22.85
CA ALA A 240 -19.22 5.64 21.86
C ALA A 240 -20.26 4.65 22.41
N HIS A 241 -21.06 4.09 21.52
CA HIS A 241 -22.06 3.05 21.76
C HIS A 241 -22.00 2.00 20.64
N LEU A 242 -22.80 0.94 20.74
CA LEU A 242 -22.87 -0.16 19.75
C LEU A 242 -21.54 -0.92 19.57
N GLU A 243 -20.87 -1.27 20.67
CA GLU A 243 -19.54 -1.88 20.68
C GLU A 243 -19.52 -3.21 19.87
N ASP A 244 -20.53 -4.07 20.06
CA ASP A 244 -20.63 -5.35 19.36
C ASP A 244 -20.92 -5.18 17.86
N GLU A 245 -21.81 -4.25 17.49
CA GLU A 245 -22.12 -3.97 16.09
C GLU A 245 -20.93 -3.34 15.37
N VAL A 246 -20.22 -2.42 16.03
CA VAL A 246 -18.99 -1.82 15.50
C VAL A 246 -17.93 -2.88 15.28
N LEU A 247 -17.74 -3.81 16.21
CA LEU A 247 -16.77 -4.90 16.05
C LEU A 247 -17.10 -5.79 14.85
N ASN A 248 -18.38 -6.14 14.68
CA ASN A 248 -18.83 -6.92 13.53
C ASN A 248 -18.63 -6.17 12.21
N LEU A 249 -18.93 -4.87 12.17
CA LEU A 249 -18.72 -4.03 11.00
C LEU A 249 -17.23 -3.85 10.68
N ALA A 250 -16.39 -3.66 11.69
CA ALA A 250 -14.94 -3.54 11.55
C ALA A 250 -14.33 -4.79 10.89
N GLY A 251 -14.81 -5.99 11.26
CA GLY A 251 -14.38 -7.25 10.63
C GLY A 251 -14.75 -7.39 9.15
N THR A 252 -15.62 -6.52 8.63
CA THR A 252 -16.00 -6.46 7.21
C THR A 252 -15.34 -5.32 6.44
N LEU A 253 -14.64 -4.40 7.13
CA LEU A 253 -13.93 -3.32 6.47
C LEU A 253 -12.68 -3.88 5.82
N SER A 254 -12.62 -3.78 4.50
CA SER A 254 -11.46 -4.12 3.71
C SER A 254 -11.14 -2.97 2.76
N ARG A 255 -9.85 -2.81 2.46
CA ARG A 255 -9.38 -1.88 1.44
C ARG A 255 -10.15 -2.06 0.14
N PRO A 256 -10.66 -0.98 -0.49
CA PRO A 256 -11.32 -1.08 -1.78
C PRO A 256 -10.38 -1.65 -2.84
N VAL A 257 -10.91 -2.55 -3.66
CA VAL A 257 -10.12 -3.28 -4.67
C VAL A 257 -10.42 -2.88 -6.11
N HIS A 258 -11.56 -2.24 -6.37
CA HIS A 258 -11.94 -1.74 -7.68
C HIS A 258 -12.57 -0.34 -7.58
N GLU A 259 -12.78 0.31 -8.73
CA GLU A 259 -13.43 1.62 -8.79
C GLU A 259 -14.89 1.43 -9.21
N SER A 260 -15.84 1.69 -8.29
CA SER A 260 -17.27 1.68 -8.60
C SER A 260 -18.08 2.53 -7.64
N ALA A 261 -19.18 3.10 -8.11
CA ALA A 261 -20.11 3.85 -7.25
C ALA A 261 -20.66 3.00 -6.08
N ALA A 262 -20.85 1.69 -6.31
CA ALA A 262 -21.28 0.76 -5.27
C ALA A 262 -20.22 0.59 -4.18
N GLN A 263 -18.95 0.42 -4.57
CA GLN A 263 -17.85 0.29 -3.60
C GLN A 263 -17.59 1.61 -2.86
N ARG A 264 -17.67 2.76 -3.56
CA ARG A 264 -17.61 4.09 -2.92
C ARG A 264 -18.70 4.26 -1.86
N HIS A 265 -19.93 3.88 -2.19
CA HIS A 265 -21.03 3.92 -1.21
C HIS A 265 -20.78 2.98 -0.03
N ALA A 266 -20.44 1.71 -0.30
CA ALA A 266 -20.23 0.72 0.74
C ALA A 266 -19.14 1.13 1.74
N VAL A 267 -17.98 1.58 1.24
CA VAL A 267 -16.84 1.97 2.06
C VAL A 267 -17.13 3.24 2.87
N SER A 268 -17.69 4.27 2.23
CA SER A 268 -18.02 5.52 2.92
C SER A 268 -19.11 5.34 3.98
N ASP A 269 -20.12 4.51 3.72
CA ASP A 269 -21.16 4.19 4.69
C ASP A 269 -20.63 3.36 5.86
N LEU A 270 -19.77 2.37 5.60
CA LEU A 270 -19.17 1.53 6.64
C LEU A 270 -18.27 2.35 7.57
N LEU A 271 -17.36 3.15 7.00
CA LEU A 271 -16.52 4.06 7.79
C LEU A 271 -17.38 5.05 8.60
N ASN A 272 -18.44 5.60 8.01
CA ASN A 272 -19.31 6.53 8.72
C ASN A 272 -20.05 5.87 9.89
N LYS A 273 -20.54 4.64 9.71
CA LYS A 273 -21.18 3.87 10.78
C LYS A 273 -20.21 3.64 11.93
N VAL A 274 -18.99 3.18 11.63
CA VAL A 274 -17.99 2.85 12.65
C VAL A 274 -17.43 4.09 13.34
N HIS A 275 -17.17 5.18 12.62
CA HIS A 275 -16.48 6.34 13.19
C HIS A 275 -17.41 7.44 13.68
N LEU A 276 -18.59 7.63 13.06
CA LEU A 276 -19.47 8.77 13.35
C LEU A 276 -20.81 8.37 13.97
N GLU A 277 -21.49 7.34 13.44
CA GLU A 277 -22.79 6.91 13.97
C GLU A 277 -22.67 6.17 15.30
N SER A 278 -21.54 5.49 15.52
CA SER A 278 -21.19 4.85 16.78
C SER A 278 -20.87 5.83 17.92
N LEU A 279 -20.86 7.15 17.66
CA LEU A 279 -20.70 8.15 18.71
C LEU A 279 -22.05 8.45 19.37
N ASP A 280 -22.06 8.50 20.70
CA ASP A 280 -23.27 8.75 21.47
C ASP A 280 -23.58 10.26 21.52
N SER A 281 -24.39 10.70 20.55
CA SER A 281 -24.82 12.10 20.45
C SER A 281 -25.59 12.58 21.70
N THR A 282 -26.32 11.68 22.37
CA THR A 282 -27.03 12.00 23.61
C THR A 282 -26.02 12.28 24.71
N LYS A 283 -25.01 11.43 24.87
CA LYS A 283 -23.97 11.59 25.89
C LYS A 283 -23.12 12.83 25.66
N LEU A 284 -22.76 13.11 24.41
CA LEU A 284 -22.07 14.36 24.03
C LEU A 284 -22.90 15.58 24.43
N GLY A 285 -24.21 15.57 24.16
CA GLY A 285 -25.11 16.64 24.57
C GLY A 285 -25.18 16.82 26.09
N GLN A 286 -25.17 15.74 26.86
CA GLN A 286 -25.13 15.79 28.33
C GLN A 286 -23.84 16.42 28.86
N LEU A 287 -22.69 16.04 28.30
CA LEU A 287 -21.38 16.60 28.70
C LEU A 287 -21.28 18.09 28.40
N LEU A 288 -21.70 18.51 27.20
CA LEU A 288 -21.73 19.93 26.83
C LEU A 288 -22.59 20.76 27.78
N ALA A 289 -23.78 20.26 28.14
CA ALA A 289 -24.66 20.94 29.09
C ALA A 289 -24.05 21.02 30.49
N GLN A 290 -23.33 19.99 30.94
CA GLN A 290 -22.63 19.99 32.23
C GLN A 290 -21.46 20.99 32.24
N SER A 291 -20.78 21.17 31.11
CA SER A 291 -19.69 22.13 30.94
C SER A 291 -20.16 23.56 30.64
N GLY A 292 -21.47 23.79 30.49
CA GLY A 292 -22.02 25.11 30.15
C GLY A 292 -21.71 25.58 28.72
N ILE A 293 -21.42 24.65 27.80
CA ILE A 293 -21.05 24.96 26.41
C ILE A 293 -22.31 24.93 25.54
N GLU A 294 -22.63 26.05 24.90
CA GLU A 294 -23.72 26.12 23.93
C GLU A 294 -23.25 25.71 22.54
N VAL A 295 -24.00 24.81 21.89
CA VAL A 295 -23.71 24.35 20.52
C VAL A 295 -24.88 24.64 19.60
N ALA A 296 -24.60 25.31 18.48
CA ALA A 296 -25.57 25.55 17.42
C ALA A 296 -25.83 24.27 16.61
N GLY A 297 -26.73 23.42 17.10
CA GLY A 297 -27.28 22.26 16.38
C GLY A 297 -27.20 20.92 17.12
N THR A 298 -27.80 19.89 16.53
CA THR A 298 -27.89 18.53 17.09
C THR A 298 -26.95 17.52 16.44
N GLY A 299 -26.16 17.95 15.44
CA GLY A 299 -25.24 17.06 14.72
C GLY A 299 -24.12 16.54 15.61
N THR A 300 -23.89 15.23 15.57
CA THR A 300 -22.89 14.54 16.41
C THR A 300 -21.49 15.11 16.25
N LEU A 301 -21.05 15.37 15.02
CA LEU A 301 -19.73 15.96 14.74
C LEU A 301 -19.57 17.35 15.37
N LYS A 302 -20.59 18.22 15.26
CA LYS A 302 -20.55 19.56 15.85
C LYS A 302 -20.47 19.51 17.38
N ARG A 303 -21.18 18.54 17.99
CA ARG A 303 -21.13 18.32 19.44
C ARG A 303 -19.76 17.80 19.89
N LEU A 304 -19.20 16.85 19.16
CA LEU A 304 -17.86 16.34 19.44
C LEU A 304 -16.82 17.45 19.31
N GLN A 305 -16.88 18.23 18.22
CA GLN A 305 -15.98 19.36 17.99
C GLN A 305 -16.05 20.38 19.14
N ALA A 306 -17.24 20.83 19.52
CA ALA A 306 -17.40 21.79 20.62
C ALA A 306 -16.91 21.25 21.97
N LEU A 307 -17.05 19.93 22.22
CA LEU A 307 -16.51 19.30 23.41
C LEU A 307 -14.98 19.29 23.39
N LEU A 308 -14.37 19.01 22.24
CA LEU A 308 -12.92 19.02 22.07
C LEU A 308 -12.35 20.44 22.15
N GLU A 309 -13.02 21.44 21.56
CA GLU A 309 -12.65 22.86 21.66
C GLU A 309 -12.63 23.36 23.11
N SER A 310 -13.38 22.73 24.02
CA SER A 310 -13.37 23.08 25.44
C SER A 310 -12.09 22.72 26.19
N VAL A 311 -11.25 21.89 25.57
CA VAL A 311 -9.95 21.46 26.12
C VAL A 311 -8.80 21.81 25.19
N ASP A 312 -9.05 22.67 24.19
CA ASP A 312 -8.09 23.08 23.18
C ASP A 312 -7.67 24.53 23.36
N ASP A 313 -6.49 24.72 23.95
CA ASP A 313 -5.91 26.04 24.14
C ASP A 313 -5.30 26.61 22.84
N ASP A 314 -4.93 25.73 21.90
CA ASP A 314 -4.18 26.09 20.68
C ASP A 314 -5.09 26.32 19.45
N GLY A 315 -6.39 26.01 19.56
CA GLY A 315 -7.38 26.22 18.49
C GLY A 315 -7.20 25.31 17.27
N GLN A 316 -6.55 24.16 17.44
CA GLN A 316 -6.27 23.17 16.39
C GLN A 316 -7.43 22.22 16.11
N VAL A 317 -8.44 22.13 16.98
CA VAL A 317 -9.54 21.16 16.88
C VAL A 317 -10.33 21.27 15.58
N HIS A 318 -10.51 22.48 15.05
CA HIS A 318 -11.18 22.67 13.76
C HIS A 318 -10.53 21.85 12.65
N ASP A 319 -9.20 21.89 12.58
CA ASP A 319 -8.43 21.19 11.54
C ASP A 319 -8.37 19.69 11.82
N LEU A 320 -8.20 19.30 13.08
CA LEU A 320 -8.23 17.89 13.49
C LEU A 320 -9.58 17.22 13.23
N MET A 321 -10.68 17.97 13.29
CA MET A 321 -12.01 17.47 12.99
C MET A 321 -12.31 17.37 11.49
N SER A 322 -11.49 18.02 10.64
CA SER A 322 -11.72 18.10 9.20
C SER A 322 -11.94 16.72 8.55
N PRO A 323 -11.11 15.68 8.76
CA PRO A 323 -11.27 14.39 8.09
C PRO A 323 -12.60 13.69 8.40
N PHE A 324 -13.17 13.90 9.60
CA PHE A 324 -14.47 13.33 9.96
C PHE A 324 -15.64 14.00 9.23
N TYR A 325 -15.54 15.31 8.99
CA TYR A 325 -16.49 16.00 8.11
C TYR A 325 -16.31 15.58 6.65
N VAL A 326 -15.07 15.36 6.19
CA VAL A 326 -14.81 14.82 4.84
C VAL A 326 -15.46 13.45 4.67
N LEU A 327 -15.32 12.54 5.65
CA LEU A 327 -15.98 11.24 5.64
C LEU A 327 -17.51 11.37 5.55
N TYR A 328 -18.10 12.28 6.31
CA TYR A 328 -19.53 12.55 6.26
C TYR A 328 -19.98 13.03 4.87
N ASP A 329 -19.26 14.01 4.29
CA ASP A 329 -19.55 14.55 2.97
C ASP A 329 -19.39 13.48 1.87
N PHE A 330 -18.36 12.63 2.01
CA PHE A 330 -18.09 11.51 1.11
C PHE A 330 -19.24 10.51 1.12
N ARG A 331 -19.73 10.09 2.29
CA ARG A 331 -20.93 9.25 2.38
C ARG A 331 -22.15 9.92 1.74
N VAL A 332 -22.36 11.20 2.04
CA VAL A 332 -23.52 11.96 1.60
C VAL A 332 -23.54 12.17 0.08
N ALA A 333 -22.38 12.15 -0.59
CA ALA A 333 -22.29 12.14 -2.05
C ALA A 333 -22.96 10.90 -2.68
N TYR A 334 -23.03 9.77 -1.96
CA TYR A 334 -23.57 8.50 -2.48
C TYR A 334 -24.85 8.01 -1.79
N SER A 335 -25.29 8.62 -0.68
CA SER A 335 -26.41 8.10 0.14
C SER A 335 -27.79 8.64 -0.23
N HIS A 336 -27.88 9.68 -1.06
CA HIS A 336 -29.14 10.31 -1.45
C HIS A 336 -29.24 10.47 -2.96
N LEU A 337 -30.47 10.42 -3.48
CA LEU A 337 -30.77 10.78 -4.87
C LEU A 337 -30.53 12.29 -5.04
N GLY A 338 -29.29 12.66 -5.35
CA GLY A 338 -28.87 14.03 -5.62
C GLY A 338 -28.87 14.33 -7.12
N SER A 339 -28.83 15.62 -7.47
CA SER A 339 -28.43 16.00 -8.83
C SER A 339 -26.99 15.57 -9.07
N LEU A 340 -26.63 15.21 -10.31
CA LEU A 340 -25.24 14.92 -10.67
C LEU A 340 -24.31 16.08 -10.28
N GLU A 341 -24.75 17.33 -10.53
CA GLU A 341 -24.02 18.54 -10.10
C GLU A 341 -23.77 18.59 -8.58
N GLY A 342 -24.72 18.14 -7.76
CA GLY A 342 -24.59 18.13 -6.31
C GLY A 342 -23.63 17.04 -5.80
N VAL A 343 -23.60 15.89 -6.49
CA VAL A 343 -22.61 14.82 -6.22
C VAL A 343 -21.21 15.30 -6.61
N ASP A 344 -21.06 15.87 -7.81
CA ASP A 344 -19.78 16.36 -8.31
C ASP A 344 -19.21 17.49 -7.43
N ALA A 345 -20.04 18.43 -6.99
CA ALA A 345 -19.62 19.50 -6.09
C ALA A 345 -19.15 18.97 -4.72
N ARG A 346 -19.84 17.96 -4.17
CA ARG A 346 -19.41 17.32 -2.91
C ARG A 346 -18.12 16.53 -3.08
N MET A 347 -18.00 15.76 -4.16
CA MET A 347 -16.78 15.02 -4.45
C MET A 347 -15.59 15.94 -4.67
N LYS A 348 -15.80 17.07 -5.35
CA LYS A 348 -14.80 18.13 -5.46
C LYS A 348 -14.38 18.65 -4.09
N SER A 349 -15.33 18.93 -3.20
CA SER A 349 -15.02 19.35 -1.83
C SER A 349 -14.24 18.28 -1.05
N VAL A 350 -14.54 16.99 -1.25
CA VAL A 350 -13.82 15.88 -0.63
C VAL A 350 -12.38 15.83 -1.14
N THR A 351 -12.16 15.86 -2.46
CA THR A 351 -10.81 15.82 -3.05
C THR A 351 -10.00 17.06 -2.69
N ASP A 352 -10.61 18.25 -2.73
CA ASP A 352 -9.93 19.51 -2.40
C ASP A 352 -9.46 19.51 -0.93
N ARG A 353 -10.29 19.01 0.01
CA ARG A 353 -9.93 18.93 1.44
C ARG A 353 -8.89 17.86 1.75
N LEU A 354 -8.84 16.78 0.97
CA LEU A 354 -7.81 15.76 1.04
C LEU A 354 -6.53 16.14 0.26
N ASN A 355 -6.51 17.31 -0.39
CA ASN A 355 -5.43 17.75 -1.28
C ASN A 355 -5.10 16.69 -2.35
N LEU A 356 -6.14 16.18 -3.00
CA LEU A 356 -6.07 15.21 -4.10
C LEU A 356 -6.49 15.87 -5.42
N ASP A 357 -6.03 15.29 -6.53
CA ASP A 357 -6.49 15.69 -7.86
C ASP A 357 -7.99 15.38 -8.05
N GLY A 358 -8.68 16.18 -8.86
CA GLY A 358 -10.10 15.98 -9.14
C GLY A 358 -10.43 14.65 -9.85
N SER A 359 -9.43 14.00 -10.44
CA SER A 359 -9.52 12.67 -11.05
C SER A 359 -9.14 11.52 -10.11
N ALA A 360 -8.91 11.80 -8.82
CA ALA A 360 -8.53 10.80 -7.82
C ALA A 360 -9.52 9.63 -7.77
N GLU A 361 -8.98 8.42 -7.82
CA GLU A 361 -9.76 7.20 -7.72
C GLU A 361 -10.13 6.91 -6.26
N LEU A 362 -11.02 5.95 -6.04
CA LEU A 362 -11.48 5.56 -4.71
C LEU A 362 -10.30 5.15 -3.82
N PHE A 363 -9.27 4.53 -4.39
CA PHE A 363 -8.09 4.10 -3.64
C PHE A 363 -7.32 5.28 -3.07
N ASP A 364 -7.11 6.33 -3.87
CA ASP A 364 -6.40 7.54 -3.45
C ASP A 364 -7.17 8.27 -2.34
N ILE A 365 -8.49 8.40 -2.52
CA ILE A 365 -9.39 9.01 -1.54
C ILE A 365 -9.39 8.21 -0.25
N TYR A 366 -9.50 6.88 -0.36
CA TYR A 366 -9.54 5.97 0.77
C TYR A 366 -8.25 6.00 1.58
N ASP A 367 -7.11 5.77 0.92
CA ASP A 367 -5.81 5.72 1.56
C ASP A 367 -5.50 7.06 2.26
N ARG A 368 -5.82 8.19 1.62
CA ARG A 368 -5.64 9.52 2.21
C ARG A 368 -6.59 9.80 3.37
N LEU A 369 -7.87 9.47 3.22
CA LEU A 369 -8.88 9.68 4.27
C LEU A 369 -8.57 8.87 5.52
N VAL A 370 -8.23 7.59 5.37
CA VAL A 370 -7.85 6.71 6.48
C VAL A 370 -6.59 7.23 7.19
N ALA A 371 -5.57 7.66 6.44
CA ALA A 371 -4.36 8.22 7.00
C ALA A 371 -4.64 9.52 7.79
N GLU A 372 -5.42 10.45 7.23
CA GLU A 372 -5.76 11.70 7.92
C GLU A 372 -6.64 11.47 9.15
N MET A 373 -7.63 10.56 9.09
CA MET A 373 -8.43 10.20 10.26
C MET A 373 -7.59 9.57 11.36
N THR A 374 -6.62 8.72 11.02
CA THR A 374 -5.70 8.09 11.99
C THR A 374 -4.84 9.16 12.66
N ALA A 375 -4.25 10.06 11.87
CA ALA A 375 -3.47 11.19 12.39
C ALA A 375 -4.31 12.09 13.30
N SER A 376 -5.55 12.40 12.90
CA SER A 376 -6.49 13.17 13.70
C SER A 376 -6.81 12.49 15.02
N TYR A 377 -7.12 11.19 15.05
CA TYR A 377 -7.35 10.49 16.32
C TYR A 377 -6.13 10.51 17.23
N ASN A 378 -4.92 10.32 16.70
CA ASN A 378 -3.69 10.38 17.49
C ASN A 378 -3.47 11.77 18.11
N ALA A 379 -3.65 12.84 17.32
CA ALA A 379 -3.52 14.21 17.80
C ALA A 379 -4.62 14.57 18.82
N LEU A 380 -5.88 14.18 18.55
CA LEU A 380 -6.99 14.36 19.48
C LEU A 380 -6.78 13.57 20.78
N THR A 381 -6.15 12.39 20.71
CA THR A 381 -5.78 11.61 21.90
C THR A 381 -4.79 12.38 22.76
N ALA A 382 -3.74 12.96 22.16
CA ALA A 382 -2.78 13.78 22.87
C ALA A 382 -3.43 15.03 23.50
N LEU A 383 -4.38 15.64 22.81
CA LEU A 383 -5.14 16.80 23.30
C LEU A 383 -6.00 16.48 24.54
N VAL A 384 -6.69 15.33 24.54
CA VAL A 384 -7.62 14.99 25.63
C VAL A 384 -6.92 14.33 26.82
N GLN A 385 -5.68 13.88 26.66
CA GLN A 385 -4.89 13.37 27.78
C GLN A 385 -4.55 14.51 28.75
N PRO A 386 -4.71 14.32 30.07
CA PRO A 386 -4.31 15.32 31.04
C PRO A 386 -2.81 15.58 30.94
N THR A 387 -2.42 16.85 30.80
CA THR A 387 -1.05 17.28 31.04
C THR A 387 -0.71 16.92 32.48
N ASN A 388 0.23 15.99 32.67
CA ASN A 388 0.85 15.77 33.96
C ASN A 388 1.71 17.00 34.27
N GLU A 389 1.08 18.10 34.70
CA GLU A 389 1.78 19.10 35.48
C GLU A 389 2.19 18.41 36.79
N VAL A 390 3.47 18.05 36.85
CA VAL A 390 4.15 17.73 38.09
C VAL A 390 4.11 19.00 38.93
N GLU A 391 3.04 19.17 39.70
CA GLU A 391 3.07 19.99 40.90
C GLU A 391 4.10 19.35 41.83
N SER A 392 5.35 19.79 41.71
CA SER A 392 6.33 19.71 42.79
C SER A 392 5.83 20.59 43.93
N THR A 393 4.82 20.11 44.64
CA THR A 393 4.42 20.67 45.92
C THR A 393 5.49 20.31 46.93
N SER A 394 6.22 21.35 47.32
CA SER A 394 7.10 21.40 48.48
C SER A 394 6.48 20.67 49.68
N ALA A 395 7.15 19.60 50.11
CA ALA A 395 7.02 19.05 51.44
C ALA A 395 8.22 19.51 52.28
N VAL A 396 7.86 20.12 53.41
CA VAL A 396 8.62 20.78 54.49
C VAL A 396 9.90 20.07 54.94
#